data_AF-A0A101CNQ4-F1
#
_entry.id   AF-A0A101CNQ4-F1
#
_cell.length_a   1.000
_cell.length_b   1.000
_cell.length_c   1.000
_cell.angle_alpha   90.00
_cell.angle_beta   90.00
_cell.angle_gamma   90.00
#
_symmetry.space_group_name_H-M   'P 1'
#
loop_
_entity.id
_entity.type
_entity.pdbx_description
1 polymer ?
#
loop_
_entity_poly.entity_id
_entity_poly.type
_entity_poly.pdbx_seq_one_letter_code
_entity_poly.pdbx_strand_id
1 'polypeptide(L)'
;MKQHNFDDINLPKVNPNEDLETISNNFFRPLFDVRKFEIRSETLRDKGIDFHIELKKEQSSGDWVYTNFRFAVQLKATESIEANADGSFSIQIYSSNINYLLNFVATSWHSSILKNERPVFYRAY
;
A
#
# COMPACT_ATOMS: atom_id res chain seq x y z
N MET A 1 -42.26 19.13 10.94
CA MET A 1 -41.11 18.64 10.15
C MET A 1 -41.17 17.13 10.18
N LYS A 2 -41.35 16.43 9.05
CA LYS A 2 -41.33 14.96 9.06
C LYS A 2 -39.87 14.51 9.23
N GLN A 3 -39.56 13.82 10.33
CA GLN A 3 -38.29 13.11 10.48
C GLN A 3 -38.28 12.00 9.42
N HIS A 4 -37.42 12.14 8.41
CA HIS A 4 -37.09 11.01 7.56
C HIS A 4 -36.20 10.08 8.37
N ASN A 5 -36.63 8.85 8.57
CA ASN A 5 -35.82 7.82 9.20
C ASN A 5 -34.62 7.53 8.29
N PHE A 6 -33.42 7.72 8.81
CA PHE A 6 -32.17 7.55 8.03
C PHE A 6 -31.95 6.08 7.63
N ASP A 7 -32.60 5.16 8.36
CA ASP A 7 -32.43 3.72 8.21
C ASP A 7 -33.10 3.14 6.94
N ASP A 8 -34.05 3.87 6.33
CA ASP A 8 -34.85 3.39 5.19
C ASP A 8 -34.37 3.97 3.84
N ILE A 9 -33.22 4.63 3.81
CA ILE A 9 -32.70 5.26 2.60
C ILE A 9 -31.95 4.20 1.77
N ASN A 10 -32.46 3.91 0.57
CA ASN A 10 -31.81 3.00 -0.38
C ASN A 10 -30.58 3.67 -1.02
N LEU A 11 -29.45 3.64 -0.31
CA LEU A 11 -28.18 4.20 -0.74
C LEU A 11 -27.35 3.16 -1.52
N PRO A 12 -26.41 3.62 -2.38
CA PRO A 12 -25.45 2.73 -3.02
C PRO A 12 -24.71 1.88 -1.99
N LYS A 13 -24.54 0.59 -2.28
CA LYS A 13 -23.77 -0.32 -1.42
C LYS A 13 -22.30 0.04 -1.48
N VAL A 14 -21.65 0.05 -0.33
CA VAL A 14 -20.20 0.16 -0.23
C VAL A 14 -19.56 -1.09 -0.82
N ASN A 15 -18.42 -0.93 -1.50
CA ASN A 15 -17.62 -2.03 -2.01
C ASN A 15 -16.49 -2.35 -1.01
N PRO A 16 -16.53 -3.52 -0.34
CA PRO A 16 -15.51 -3.87 0.66
C PRO A 16 -14.08 -3.87 0.12
N ASN A 17 -13.88 -4.15 -1.18
CA ASN A 17 -12.55 -4.12 -1.78
C ASN A 17 -12.01 -2.69 -1.91
N GLU A 18 -12.88 -1.71 -2.17
CA GLU A 18 -12.49 -0.29 -2.22
C GLU A 18 -12.15 0.24 -0.83
N ASP A 19 -12.89 -0.22 0.19
CA ASP A 19 -12.59 0.10 1.59
C ASP A 19 -11.22 -0.47 1.99
N LEU A 20 -10.93 -1.73 1.64
CA LEU A 20 -9.64 -2.36 1.95
C LEU A 20 -8.47 -1.65 1.29
N GLU A 21 -8.62 -1.25 0.03
CA GLU A 21 -7.63 -0.45 -0.68
C GLU A 21 -7.41 0.90 0.01
N THR A 22 -8.50 1.58 0.39
CA THR A 22 -8.44 2.86 1.11
C THR A 22 -7.75 2.72 2.47
N ILE A 23 -8.12 1.71 3.25
CA ILE A 23 -7.52 1.41 4.56
C ILE A 23 -6.02 1.13 4.38
N SER A 24 -5.67 0.29 3.40
CA SER A 24 -4.30 -0.10 3.12
C SER A 24 -3.43 1.11 2.74
N ASN A 25 -3.93 1.97 1.85
CA ASN A 25 -3.24 3.19 1.45
C ASN A 25 -3.03 4.15 2.63
N ASN A 26 -4.05 4.35 3.46
CA ASN A 26 -4.01 5.23 4.62
C ASN A 26 -3.06 4.73 5.70
N PHE A 27 -2.93 3.41 5.84
CA PHE A 27 -2.04 2.79 6.80
C PHE A 27 -0.58 2.72 6.31
N PHE A 28 -0.39 2.54 5.01
CA PHE A 28 0.94 2.40 4.41
C PHE A 28 1.72 3.72 4.37
N ARG A 29 1.09 4.81 3.92
CA ARG A 29 1.75 6.11 3.74
C ARG A 29 2.48 6.62 5.01
N PRO A 30 1.90 6.57 6.22
CA PRO A 30 2.54 7.06 7.45
C PRO A 30 3.79 6.29 7.89
N LEU A 31 4.07 5.13 7.29
CA LEU A 31 5.23 4.31 7.66
C LEU A 31 6.56 4.90 7.16
N PHE A 32 6.49 5.89 6.26
CA PHE A 32 7.66 6.57 5.71
C PHE A 32 7.72 8.01 6.24
N ASP A 33 8.84 8.38 6.86
CA ASP A 33 9.10 9.78 7.26
C ASP A 33 9.17 10.66 6.01
N VAL A 34 8.23 11.61 5.88
CA VAL A 34 8.11 12.52 4.73
C VAL A 34 9.34 13.40 4.48
N ARG A 35 10.20 13.57 5.49
CA ARG A 35 11.49 14.26 5.32
C ARG A 35 12.52 13.37 4.62
N LYS A 36 12.45 12.06 4.85
CA LYS A 36 13.36 11.05 4.30
C LYS A 36 12.86 10.43 3.00
N PHE A 37 11.57 10.52 2.73
CA PHE A 37 10.95 9.88 1.57
C PHE A 37 9.98 10.81 0.85
N GLU A 38 9.95 10.71 -0.48
CA GLU A 38 8.88 11.27 -1.31
C GLU A 38 7.98 10.12 -1.77
N ILE A 39 6.69 10.16 -1.42
CA ILE A 39 5.74 9.13 -1.83
C ILE A 39 4.83 9.70 -2.92
N ARG A 40 4.85 9.08 -4.10
CA ARG A 40 3.98 9.43 -5.23
C ARG A 40 2.99 8.28 -5.44
N SER A 41 1.70 8.56 -5.28
CA SER A 41 0.64 7.58 -5.56
C SER A 41 0.36 7.52 -7.06
N GLU A 42 0.17 6.32 -7.58
CA GLU A 42 -0.47 6.17 -8.89
C GLU A 42 -1.98 6.35 -8.72
N THR A 43 -2.53 7.35 -9.39
CA THR A 43 -3.95 7.72 -9.28
C THR A 43 -4.82 7.07 -10.35
N LEU A 44 -4.20 6.56 -11.41
CA LEU A 44 -4.84 5.71 -12.40
C LEU A 44 -4.69 4.28 -11.92
N ARG A 45 -5.82 3.61 -11.65
CA ARG A 45 -5.86 2.17 -11.33
C ARG A 45 -5.32 1.36 -12.50
N ASP A 46 -4.01 1.20 -12.58
CA ASP A 46 -3.36 0.36 -13.58
C ASP A 46 -2.66 -0.82 -12.89
N LYS A 47 -3.47 -1.81 -12.52
CA LYS A 47 -3.22 -3.24 -12.25
C LYS A 47 -1.93 -3.71 -11.54
N GLY A 48 -1.05 -2.84 -11.06
CA GLY A 48 0.36 -3.20 -10.86
C GLY A 48 1.07 -2.46 -9.74
N ILE A 49 1.09 -1.12 -9.75
CA ILE A 49 1.87 -0.31 -8.82
C ILE A 49 0.94 0.69 -8.11
N ASP A 50 1.05 0.78 -6.79
CA ASP A 50 0.27 1.72 -5.97
C ASP A 50 1.10 2.97 -5.64
N PHE A 51 2.41 2.79 -5.43
CA PHE A 51 3.32 3.89 -5.10
C PHE A 51 4.66 3.80 -5.81
N HIS A 52 5.18 4.98 -6.13
CA HIS A 52 6.59 5.21 -6.41
C HIS A 52 7.19 6.00 -5.24
N ILE A 53 8.16 5.42 -4.55
CA ILE A 53 8.81 6.04 -3.39
C ILE A 53 10.24 6.40 -3.76
N GLU A 54 10.65 7.62 -3.44
CA GLU A 54 12.01 8.12 -3.64
C GLU A 54 12.68 8.44 -2.31
N LEU A 55 13.94 8.02 -2.15
CA LEU A 55 14.75 8.36 -0.99
C LEU A 55 15.27 9.80 -1.09
N LYS A 56 15.18 10.54 0.01
CA LYS A 56 15.81 11.83 0.23
C LYS A 56 17.02 11.64 1.16
N LYS A 57 18.07 12.44 0.95
CA LYS A 57 19.28 12.40 1.77
C LYS A 57 19.61 13.79 2.28
N GLU A 58 19.90 13.87 3.57
CA GLU A 58 20.47 15.07 4.18
C GLU A 58 21.94 15.22 3.77
N GLN A 59 22.30 16.41 3.30
CA GLN A 59 23.68 16.79 3.00
C GLN A 59 24.36 17.40 4.22
N SER A 60 25.68 17.49 4.18
CA SER A 60 26.46 18.13 5.25
C SER A 60 26.12 19.61 5.48
N SER A 61 25.49 20.29 4.51
CA SER A 61 24.97 21.65 4.66
C SER A 61 23.69 21.75 5.49
N GLY A 62 23.03 20.62 5.77
CA GLY A 62 21.69 20.56 6.37
C GLY A 62 20.55 20.54 5.36
N ASP A 63 20.83 20.69 4.05
CA ASP A 63 19.82 20.62 3.00
C ASP A 63 19.44 19.17 2.68
N TRP A 64 18.18 18.94 2.34
CA TRP A 64 17.68 17.64 1.88
C TRP A 64 17.64 17.60 0.36
N VAL A 65 18.24 16.57 -0.23
CA VAL A 65 18.26 16.37 -1.69
C VAL A 65 17.55 15.09 -2.09
N TYR A 66 16.95 15.11 -3.28
CA TYR A 66 16.42 13.94 -3.94
C TYR A 66 17.57 13.09 -4.49
N THR A 67 17.53 11.80 -4.21
CA THR A 67 18.63 10.90 -4.60
C THR A 67 18.42 10.24 -5.96
N ASN A 68 17.22 10.31 -6.52
CA ASN A 68 16.76 9.51 -7.66
C ASN A 68 16.85 7.99 -7.43
N PHE A 69 17.16 7.52 -6.21
CA PHE A 69 16.96 6.13 -5.83
C PHE A 69 15.49 5.93 -5.51
N ARG A 70 14.82 5.19 -6.40
CA ARG A 70 13.38 4.97 -6.36
C ARG A 70 13.06 3.50 -6.29
N PHE A 71 11.93 3.21 -5.68
CA PHE A 71 11.34 1.89 -5.72
C PHE A 71 9.83 1.95 -5.90
N ALA A 72 9.31 0.96 -6.62
CA ALA A 72 7.88 0.76 -6.81
C ALA A 72 7.33 -0.13 -5.70
N VAL A 73 6.11 0.16 -5.26
CA VAL A 73 5.38 -0.63 -4.27
C VAL A 73 4.05 -1.02 -4.83
N GLN A 74 3.73 -2.30 -4.67
CA GLN A 74 2.38 -2.82 -4.83
C GLN A 74 1.83 -3.22 -3.46
N LEU A 75 0.66 -2.70 -3.12
CA LEU A 75 -0.14 -3.12 -1.99
C LEU A 75 -1.10 -4.24 -2.42
N LYS A 76 -1.15 -5.28 -1.59
CA LYS A 76 -2.27 -6.23 -1.60
C LYS A 76 -2.84 -6.32 -0.19
N ALA A 77 -4.16 -6.42 -0.12
CA ALA A 77 -4.87 -6.54 1.15
C ALA A 77 -5.80 -7.75 1.09
N THR A 78 -5.95 -8.42 2.22
CA THR A 78 -6.91 -9.50 2.38
C THR A 78 -7.53 -9.46 3.77
N GLU A 79 -8.80 -9.83 3.88
CA GLU A 79 -9.50 -9.96 5.16
C GLU A 79 -9.34 -11.34 5.79
N SER A 80 -8.88 -12.33 5.04
CA SER A 80 -8.99 -13.74 5.41
C SER A 80 -7.65 -14.47 5.30
N ILE A 81 -6.70 -14.12 6.17
CA ILE A 81 -5.52 -14.94 6.37
C ILE A 81 -5.52 -15.44 7.81
N GLU A 82 -5.47 -16.76 7.96
CA GLU A 82 -5.28 -17.38 9.25
C GLU A 82 -3.81 -17.29 9.64
N ALA A 83 -3.55 -16.92 10.89
CA ALA A 83 -2.21 -16.97 11.45
C ALA A 83 -1.75 -18.42 11.59
N ASN A 84 -0.48 -18.66 11.35
CA ASN A 84 0.17 -19.92 11.70
C ASN A 84 0.17 -20.10 13.23
N ALA A 85 0.42 -21.33 13.69
CA ALA A 85 0.42 -21.65 15.13
C ALA A 85 1.44 -20.83 15.96
N ASP A 86 2.45 -20.24 15.32
CA ASP A 86 3.47 -19.37 15.91
C ASP A 86 3.14 -17.87 15.81
N GLY A 87 1.98 -17.50 15.25
CA GLY A 87 1.56 -16.11 15.04
C GLY A 87 2.16 -15.46 13.78
N SER A 88 2.91 -16.19 12.96
CA SER A 88 3.37 -15.72 11.65
C SER A 88 2.26 -15.85 10.59
N PHE A 89 2.45 -15.19 9.45
CA PHE A 89 1.53 -15.27 8.31
C PHE A 89 2.25 -15.77 7.06
N SER A 90 1.61 -16.67 6.32
CA SER A 90 2.11 -17.20 5.06
C SER A 90 1.26 -16.72 3.90
N ILE A 91 1.90 -16.04 2.94
CA ILE A 91 1.24 -15.50 1.75
C ILE A 91 1.90 -16.11 0.52
N GLN A 92 1.12 -16.81 -0.31
CA GLN A 92 1.59 -17.25 -1.62
C GLN A 92 1.48 -16.09 -2.62
N ILE A 93 2.61 -15.70 -3.22
CA ILE A 93 2.67 -14.66 -4.24
C ILE A 93 2.88 -15.34 -5.61
N TYR A 94 1.90 -15.20 -6.51
CA TYR A 94 2.05 -15.65 -7.89
C TYR A 94 2.86 -14.63 -8.71
N SER A 95 3.76 -15.10 -9.56
CA SER A 95 4.61 -14.24 -10.41
C SER A 95 3.79 -13.33 -11.35
N SER A 96 2.61 -13.77 -11.77
CA SER A 96 1.65 -12.95 -12.53
C SER A 96 1.19 -11.71 -11.76
N ASN A 97 1.11 -11.77 -10.43
CA ASN A 97 0.62 -10.66 -9.59
C ASN A 97 1.68 -9.58 -9.37
N ILE A 98 2.96 -9.95 -9.41
CA ILE A 98 4.11 -9.05 -9.26
C ILE A 98 4.76 -8.71 -10.61
N ASN A 99 4.16 -9.09 -11.73
CA ASN A 99 4.76 -8.92 -13.05
C ASN A 99 5.12 -7.45 -13.36
N TYR A 100 4.25 -6.51 -12.96
CA TYR A 100 4.50 -5.07 -13.09
C TYR A 100 5.64 -4.58 -12.17
N LEU A 101 5.84 -5.21 -11.01
CA LEU A 101 6.97 -4.93 -10.12
C LEU A 101 8.28 -5.51 -10.67
N LEU A 102 8.26 -6.71 -11.23
CA LEU A 102 9.43 -7.39 -11.79
C LEU A 102 9.94 -6.74 -13.07
N ASN A 103 9.03 -6.21 -13.89
CA ASN A 103 9.38 -5.52 -15.12
C ASN A 103 9.66 -4.03 -14.91
N PHE A 104 9.61 -3.54 -13.68
CA PHE A 104 10.04 -2.18 -13.36
C PHE A 104 11.56 -2.11 -13.40
N VAL A 105 12.10 -1.10 -14.09
CA VAL A 105 13.56 -0.98 -14.35
C VAL A 105 14.36 -0.63 -13.08
N ALA A 106 13.69 -0.38 -11.95
CA ALA A 106 14.31 -0.10 -10.65
C ALA A 106 13.88 -1.11 -9.58
N THR A 107 14.54 -1.09 -8.42
CA THR A 107 14.22 -1.95 -7.27
C THR A 107 12.73 -1.90 -6.92
N SER A 108 12.10 -3.04 -6.65
CA SER A 108 10.67 -3.12 -6.36
C SER A 108 10.37 -3.88 -5.07
N TRP A 109 9.28 -3.50 -4.40
CA TRP A 109 8.84 -4.07 -3.12
C TRP A 109 7.37 -4.45 -3.18
N HIS A 110 7.03 -5.55 -2.50
CA HIS A 110 5.66 -6.01 -2.35
C HIS A 110 5.26 -5.94 -0.88
N SER A 111 4.11 -5.36 -0.58
CA SER A 111 3.65 -5.26 0.81
C SER A 111 2.22 -5.76 0.94
N SER A 112 2.00 -6.56 1.97
CA SER A 112 0.69 -7.11 2.30
C SER A 112 0.21 -6.49 3.61
N ILE A 113 -1.01 -5.96 3.58
CA ILE A 113 -1.67 -5.40 4.77
C ILE A 113 -2.79 -6.35 5.18
N LEU A 114 -2.70 -6.85 6.40
CA LEU A 114 -3.74 -7.62 7.06
C LEU A 114 -4.60 -6.64 7.88
N LYS A 115 -5.91 -6.69 7.67
CA LYS A 115 -6.85 -5.83 8.38
C LYS A 115 -6.71 -6.06 9.90
N ASN A 116 -6.54 -4.97 10.65
CA ASN A 116 -6.30 -4.93 12.11
C ASN A 116 -4.90 -5.35 12.60
N GLU A 117 -3.93 -5.55 11.71
CA GLU A 117 -2.57 -5.93 12.10
C GLU A 117 -1.49 -5.04 11.47
N ARG A 118 -0.24 -5.20 11.94
CA ARG A 118 0.91 -4.47 11.39
C ARG A 118 1.20 -4.91 9.95
N PRO A 119 1.70 -4.01 9.09
CA PRO A 119 1.93 -4.31 7.69
C PRO A 119 3.15 -5.23 7.57
N VAL A 120 3.06 -6.25 6.70
CA VAL A 120 4.16 -7.17 6.44
C VAL A 120 4.75 -6.84 5.07
N PHE A 121 6.06 -6.58 5.05
CA PHE A 121 6.79 -6.16 3.86
C PHE A 121 7.66 -7.30 3.32
N TYR A 122 7.55 -7.56 2.02
CA TYR A 122 8.35 -8.53 1.30
C TYR A 122 9.16 -7.84 0.21
N ARG A 123 10.44 -8.21 0.09
CA ARG A 123 11.27 -7.78 -1.03
C ARG A 123 10.99 -8.70 -2.22
N ALA A 124 10.59 -8.15 -3.36
CA ALA A 124 10.58 -8.88 -4.62
C ALA A 124 12.01 -8.86 -5.20
N TYR A 125 12.51 -10.02 -5.66
CA TYR A 125 13.82 -10.16 -6.30
C TYR A 125 13.67 -10.15 -7.82
#